data_AF-A0A956A7X5-F1
#
_entry.id   AF-A0A956A7X5-F1
#
_cell.length_a   1.000
_cell.length_b   1.000
_cell.length_c   1.000
_cell.angle_alpha   90.00
_cell.angle_beta   90.00
_cell.angle_gamma   90.00
#
_symmetry.space_group_name_H-M   'P 1'
#
loop_
_entity.id
_entity.type
_entity.pdbx_description
1 polymer ?
#
loop_
_entity_poly.entity_id
_entity_poly.type
_entity_poly.pdbx_seq_one_letter_code
_entity_poly.pdbx_strand_id
1 'polypeptide(L)'
;MIEIVILIVLYKRLAEVAERKGRARSWGWLPVGLWIFGELLGVGLATAMRGGNGTMYLMGLGFAGVGAAIGGYVVSRLEGRVPVDTEAFD
;
A
#
# COMPACT_ATOMS: atom_id res chain seq x y z
N MET A 1 -5.14 5.42 -15.94
CA MET A 1 -3.82 4.89 -16.43
C MET A 1 -2.66 5.45 -15.62
N ILE A 2 -2.72 6.71 -15.22
CA ILE A 2 -1.73 7.31 -14.31
C ILE A 2 -1.73 6.62 -12.94
N GLU A 3 -2.89 6.17 -12.46
CA GLU A 3 -3.03 5.42 -11.20
C GLU A 3 -2.20 4.14 -11.20
N ILE A 4 -2.17 3.41 -12.32
CA ILE A 4 -1.39 2.17 -12.46
C ILE A 4 0.11 2.49 -12.38
N VAL A 5 0.56 3.59 -13.00
CA VAL A 5 1.96 4.03 -12.92
C VAL A 5 2.33 4.36 -11.47
N ILE A 6 1.45 5.07 -10.74
CA ILE A 6 1.65 5.38 -9.32
C ILE A 6 1.78 4.10 -8.51
N LEU A 7 0.90 3.11 -8.71
CA LEU A 7 0.94 1.83 -8.01
C LEU A 7 2.23 1.05 -8.30
N ILE A 8 2.70 1.02 -9.54
CA ILE A 8 3.96 0.36 -9.91
C ILE A 8 5.15 1.03 -9.23
N VAL A 9 5.21 2.37 -9.25
CA VAL A 9 6.30 3.13 -8.60
C VAL A 9 6.27 2.94 -7.09
N LEU A 10 5.07 3.01 -6.48
CA LEU A 10 4.88 2.82 -5.05
C LEU A 10 5.28 1.42 -4.60
N TYR A 11 4.84 0.39 -5.34
CA TYR A 11 5.24 -1.00 -5.13
C TYR A 11 6.76 -1.14 -5.15
N LYS A 12 7.42 -0.67 -6.22
CA LYS A 12 8.87 -0.80 -6.38
C LYS A 12 9.63 -0.14 -5.24
N ARG A 13 9.28 1.10 -4.88
CA ARG A 13 9.94 1.82 -3.78
C ARG A 13 9.78 1.11 -2.44
N LEU A 14 8.58 0.64 -2.11
CA LEU A 14 8.32 0.04 -0.80
C LEU A 14 8.80 -1.42 -0.72
N ALA A 15 8.81 -2.14 -1.84
CA ALA A 15 9.49 -3.42 -1.96
C ALA A 15 10.99 -3.30 -1.67
N GLU A 16 11.67 -2.31 -2.25
CA GLU A 16 13.09 -2.04 -1.97
C GLU A 16 13.34 -1.69 -0.50
N VAL A 17 12.45 -0.89 0.12
CA VAL A 17 12.53 -0.55 1.55
C VAL A 17 12.39 -1.80 2.41
N ALA A 18 11.47 -2.71 2.07
CA ALA A 18 11.28 -3.96 2.79
C ALA A 18 12.49 -4.91 2.65
N GLU A 19 13.03 -5.06 1.44
CA GLU A 19 14.21 -5.88 1.17
C GLU A 19 15.42 -5.36 1.95
N ARG A 20 15.66 -4.04 1.97
CA ARG A 20 16.73 -3.41 2.77
C ARG A 20 16.61 -3.66 4.28
N LYS A 21 15.42 -4.04 4.75
CA LYS A 21 15.12 -4.35 6.16
C LYS A 21 15.12 -5.87 6.44
N GLY A 22 15.60 -6.69 5.51
CA GLY A 22 15.59 -8.14 5.64
C GLY A 22 14.18 -8.74 5.61
N ARG A 23 13.21 -8.04 4.99
CA ARG A 23 11.84 -8.52 4.79
C ARG A 23 11.62 -8.93 3.35
N ALA A 24 10.61 -9.76 3.12
CA ALA A 24 10.26 -10.20 1.77
C ALA A 24 9.78 -9.02 0.91
N ARG A 25 10.13 -9.06 -0.38
CA ARG A 25 9.66 -8.11 -1.40
C ARG A 25 8.14 -7.96 -1.46
N SER A 26 7.41 -9.01 -1.06
CA SER A 26 5.94 -9.04 -1.03
C SER A 26 5.33 -7.97 -0.12
N TRP A 27 6.07 -7.44 0.86
CA TRP A 27 5.61 -6.30 1.68
C TRP A 27 5.31 -5.04 0.85
N GLY A 28 5.91 -4.89 -0.33
CA GLY A 28 5.56 -3.82 -1.29
C GLY A 28 4.12 -3.89 -1.80
N TRP A 29 3.42 -5.03 -1.69
CA TRP A 29 2.02 -5.16 -2.10
C TRP A 29 1.03 -4.60 -1.07
N LEU A 30 1.41 -4.48 0.20
CA LEU A 30 0.56 -3.91 1.25
C LEU A 30 -0.04 -2.53 0.87
N PRO A 31 0.76 -1.52 0.48
CA PRO A 31 0.24 -0.22 0.05
C PRO A 31 -0.65 -0.30 -1.20
N VAL A 32 -0.39 -1.24 -2.12
CA VAL A 32 -1.20 -1.43 -3.33
C VAL A 32 -2.57 -2.03 -2.97
N GLY A 33 -2.57 -3.04 -2.09
CA GLY A 33 -3.82 -3.63 -1.59
C GLY A 33 -4.66 -2.61 -0.82
N LEU A 34 -4.02 -1.80 0.03
CA LEU A 34 -4.70 -0.75 0.78
C LEU A 34 -5.20 0.39 -0.12
N TRP A 35 -4.51 0.71 -1.22
CA TRP A 35 -5.02 1.64 -2.24
C TRP A 35 -6.34 1.12 -2.81
N ILE A 36 -6.35 -0.11 -3.32
CA ILE A 36 -7.54 -0.71 -3.96
C ILE A 36 -8.69 -0.79 -2.95
N PHE A 37 -8.40 -1.21 -1.72
CA PHE A 37 -9.41 -1.27 -0.66
C PHE A 37 -9.96 0.12 -0.31
N GLY A 38 -9.09 1.13 -0.20
CA GLY A 38 -9.50 2.52 0.01
C GLY A 38 -10.40 3.02 -1.12
N GLU A 39 -10.06 2.72 -2.37
CA GLU A 39 -10.87 3.10 -3.54
C GLU A 39 -12.30 2.53 -3.45
N LEU A 40 -12.42 1.23 -3.17
CA LEU A 40 -13.70 0.56 -3.04
C LEU A 40 -14.53 1.11 -1.87
N LEU A 41 -13.88 1.40 -0.74
CA LEU A 41 -14.55 2.05 0.39
C LEU A 41 -15.04 3.46 0.03
N GLY A 42 -14.22 4.27 -0.62
CA GLY A 42 -14.58 5.63 -1.03
C GLY A 42 -15.76 5.64 -2.01
N VAL A 43 -15.76 4.75 -3.00
CA VAL A 43 -16.89 4.56 -3.93
C VAL A 43 -18.14 4.06 -3.21
N GLY A 44 -17.99 3.11 -2.28
CA GLY A 44 -19.09 2.58 -1.48
C GLY A 44 -19.75 3.67 -0.62
N LEU A 45 -18.94 4.48 0.07
CA LEU A 45 -19.40 5.63 0.86
C LEU A 45 -20.10 6.68 -0.01
N ALA A 46 -19.50 7.05 -1.14
CA ALA A 46 -20.11 7.99 -2.07
C ALA A 46 -21.47 7.48 -2.58
N THR A 47 -21.56 6.18 -2.88
CA THR A 47 -22.82 5.54 -3.30
C THR A 47 -23.86 5.55 -2.18
N ALA A 48 -23.47 5.22 -0.95
CA ALA A 48 -24.37 5.27 0.21
C ALA A 48 -24.91 6.68 0.48
N MET A 49 -24.10 7.71 0.20
CA MET A 49 -24.50 9.11 0.29
C MET A 49 -25.27 9.63 -0.93
N ARG A 50 -25.61 8.78 -1.90
CA ARG A 50 -26.23 9.15 -3.18
C ARG A 50 -25.42 10.19 -3.96
N GLY A 51 -24.10 10.16 -3.81
CA GLY A 51 -23.17 10.99 -4.57
C GLY A 51 -23.19 10.63 -6.05
N GLY A 52 -23.05 11.64 -6.91
CA GLY A 52 -22.92 11.41 -8.36
C GLY A 52 -21.55 10.85 -8.73
N ASN A 53 -21.36 10.52 -10.00
CA ASN A 53 -20.12 9.93 -10.53
C ASN A 53 -18.86 10.75 -10.16
N GLY A 54 -18.94 12.08 -10.16
CA GLY A 54 -17.83 12.94 -9.75
C GLY A 54 -17.44 12.75 -8.28
N THR A 55 -18.43 12.65 -7.39
CA THR A 55 -18.21 12.38 -5.96
C THR A 55 -17.63 10.98 -5.75
N MET A 56 -18.13 9.98 -6.47
CA MET A 56 -17.61 8.60 -6.40
C MET A 56 -16.13 8.54 -6.81
N TYR A 57 -15.76 9.20 -7.91
CA TYR A 57 -14.36 9.25 -8.36
C TYR A 57 -13.46 9.96 -7.34
N LEU A 58 -13.87 11.14 -6.86
CA LEU A 58 -13.09 11.92 -5.89
C LEU A 58 -12.93 11.20 -4.55
N MET A 59 -14.01 10.62 -4.02
CA MET A 59 -13.94 9.87 -2.76
C MET A 59 -13.15 8.57 -2.92
N GLY A 60 -13.35 7.83 -4.01
CA GLY A 60 -12.55 6.65 -4.33
C GLY A 60 -11.07 6.97 -4.35
N LEU A 61 -10.66 7.95 -5.17
CA LEU A 61 -9.25 8.35 -5.27
C LEU A 61 -8.69 8.90 -3.95
N GLY A 62 -9.49 9.67 -3.20
CA GLY A 62 -9.09 10.21 -1.91
C GLY A 62 -8.81 9.11 -0.87
N PHE A 63 -9.74 8.16 -0.71
CA PHE A 63 -9.55 7.04 0.22
C PHE A 63 -8.45 6.08 -0.25
N ALA A 64 -8.29 5.90 -1.56
CA ALA A 64 -7.18 5.11 -2.11
C ALA A 64 -5.81 5.71 -1.75
N GLY A 65 -5.69 7.05 -1.88
CA GLY A 65 -4.49 7.77 -1.45
C GLY A 65 -4.21 7.61 0.04
N VAL A 66 -5.24 7.68 0.89
CA VAL A 66 -5.11 7.41 2.34
C VAL A 66 -4.64 5.98 2.60
N GLY A 67 -5.22 4.99 1.93
CA GLY A 67 -4.82 3.59 2.05
C GLY A 67 -3.35 3.36 1.68
N ALA A 68 -2.90 3.92 0.57
CA ALA A 68 -1.49 3.87 0.18
C ALA A 68 -0.56 4.59 1.16
N ALA A 69 -0.97 5.74 1.70
CA ALA A 69 -0.18 6.45 2.72
C ALA A 69 -0.02 5.60 3.99
N ILE A 70 -1.10 4.94 4.45
CA ILE A 70 -1.06 4.02 5.59
C ILE A 70 -0.12 2.84 5.28
N GLY A 71 -0.28 2.18 4.12
CA GLY A 71 0.58 1.06 3.74
C GLY A 71 2.07 1.45 3.61
N GLY A 72 2.33 2.64 3.05
CA GLY A 72 3.68 3.20 2.97
C GLY A 72 4.26 3.49 4.34
N TYR A 73 3.47 4.03 5.27
CA TYR A 73 3.89 4.25 6.65
C TYR A 73 4.23 2.93 7.35
N VAL A 74 3.38 1.89 7.23
CA VAL A 74 3.62 0.57 7.81
C VAL A 74 4.92 -0.04 7.30
N VAL A 75 5.13 -0.08 5.97
CA VAL A 75 6.37 -0.63 5.39
C VAL A 75 7.60 0.18 5.82
N SER A 76 7.47 1.50 5.87
CA SER A 76 8.54 2.40 6.32
C SER A 76 8.87 2.24 7.80
N ARG A 77 7.96 1.69 8.61
CA ARG A 77 8.15 1.43 10.05
C ARG A 77 8.47 -0.03 10.39
N LEU A 78 8.56 -0.93 9.41
CA LEU A 78 9.02 -2.29 9.65
C LEU A 78 10.37 -2.29 10.36
N GLU A 79 10.49 -3.07 11.43
CA GLU A 79 11.76 -3.32 12.11
C GLU A 79 12.65 -4.22 11.22
N GLY A 80 13.92 -3.83 11.13
CA GLY A 80 14.93 -4.63 10.45
C GLY A 80 15.09 -5.97 11.16
N ARG A 81 15.01 -7.08 10.43
CA ARG A 81 15.41 -8.37 10.99
C ARG A 81 16.93 -8.45 10.96
N VAL A 82 17.54 -8.66 12.13
CA VAL A 82 18.93 -9.11 12.22
C VAL A 82 18.98 -10.51 11.61
N PRO A 83 19.91 -10.81 10.68
CA PRO A 83 20.10 -12.16 10.20
C PRO A 83 20.36 -13.08 11.41
N VAL A 84 19.59 -14.16 11.52
CA VAL A 84 19.86 -15.21 12.51
C VAL A 84 21.03 -16.00 11.94
N ASP A 85 22.21 -15.87 12.55
CA ASP A 85 23.38 -16.67 12.18
C ASP A 85 23.03 -18.14 12.37
N THR A 86 22.82 -18.85 11.27
CA THR A 86 22.54 -20.29 11.24
C THR A 86 23.78 -21.14 11.51
N GLU A 87 24.96 -20.52 11.65
CA GLU A 87 26.23 -21.21 11.91
C GLU A 87 26.36 -21.76 13.34
N ALA A 88 25.43 -21.46 14.25
CA ALA A 88 25.45 -21.95 15.63
C ALA A 88 24.83 -23.34 15.85
N PHE A 89 24.42 -24.03 14.78
CA PHE A 89 23.72 -25.32 14.85
C PHE A 89 24.36 -26.48 14.05
N ASP A 90 25.58 -26.30 13.53
CA ASP A 90 26.37 -27.39 12.91
C ASP A 90 27.40 -27.99 13.89
#